data_AF-A0A8H3GFW2-F1
#
_entry.id   AF-A0A8H3GFW2-F1
#
_cell.length_a   1.000
_cell.length_b   1.000
_cell.length_c   1.000
_cell.angle_alpha   90.00
_cell.angle_beta   90.00
_cell.angle_gamma   90.00
#
_symmetry.space_group_name_H-M   'P 1'
#
loop_
_entity.id
_entity.type
_entity.pdbx_description
1 polymer ?
#
loop_
_entity_poly.entity_id
_entity_poly.type
_entity_poly.pdbx_seq_one_letter_code
_entity_poly.pdbx_strand_id
1 'polypeptide(L)'
;MRISISSFITLAIAASGIAAQPSKRLVSVNPPPSQNARVDLKALPPVDVTPITNAKRFSQGLPPLSPVKRKPHRGGPHRDGGYHHVGTPVEFAPRAQTSSSPAVTVKCNILVKTSGGSSLGYMSPVFNDYGEYGTPQSSQTGALEVSFPNTATSGSAAGPLDLLATNNADTINSFPYLSAAIGFMSDGDDLGPGNANYVVITGNSGSTGSGSTPSSSTGNSYVTRTGMSANSETTVWTYDPATQDIRVVWTNTDGSSVPTNLIYFVDTDPSDGDANTLVAAGDVAAFRGLFGCTDTCPEVTLTCVPPA
;
A
#
# COMPACT_ATOMS: atom_id res chain seq x y z
N MET A 1 33.48 25.88 77.95
CA MET A 1 34.02 26.75 76.88
C MET A 1 33.49 26.23 75.55
N ARG A 2 33.00 27.17 74.74
CA ARG A 2 32.22 27.09 73.48
C ARG A 2 32.34 25.80 72.64
N ILE A 3 31.21 25.09 72.51
CA ILE A 3 30.97 24.09 71.45
C ILE A 3 30.38 24.85 70.26
N SER A 4 31.06 24.84 69.11
CA SER A 4 30.63 25.52 67.89
C SER A 4 29.77 24.58 67.05
N ILE A 5 28.51 24.97 66.86
CA ILE A 5 27.52 24.38 65.96
C ILE A 5 27.72 25.06 64.61
N SER A 6 28.09 24.34 63.54
CA SER A 6 27.91 24.80 62.16
C SER A 6 28.21 23.70 61.15
N SER A 7 27.17 23.08 60.60
CA SER A 7 27.10 22.65 59.20
C SER A 7 25.67 22.18 58.89
N PHE A 8 24.79 23.15 58.65
CA PHE A 8 23.53 22.92 57.95
C PHE A 8 23.85 22.82 56.46
N ILE A 9 23.70 21.62 55.88
CA ILE A 9 23.74 21.41 54.43
C ILE A 9 22.42 21.94 53.85
N THR A 10 22.52 23.01 53.07
CA THR A 10 21.39 23.61 52.35
C THR A 10 21.08 22.76 51.12
N LEU A 11 19.97 22.00 51.17
CA LEU A 11 19.43 21.30 50.01
C LEU A 11 18.64 22.30 49.15
N ALA A 12 19.27 22.87 48.12
CA ALA A 12 18.59 23.70 47.14
C ALA A 12 17.81 22.80 46.15
N ILE A 13 16.50 22.66 46.37
CA ILE A 13 15.60 22.05 45.39
C ILE A 13 15.41 23.04 44.26
N ALA A 14 16.10 22.83 43.14
CA ALA A 14 15.80 23.50 41.89
C ALA A 14 14.45 22.95 41.37
N ALA A 15 13.36 23.60 41.75
CA ALA A 15 12.06 23.40 41.13
C ALA A 15 12.09 24.01 39.72
N SER A 16 12.73 23.32 38.78
CA SER A 16 12.57 23.60 37.36
C SER A 16 11.11 23.30 37.01
N GLY A 17 10.29 24.35 36.95
CA GLY A 17 8.93 24.28 36.45
C GLY A 17 8.96 23.81 35.00
N ILE A 18 8.63 22.54 34.80
CA ILE A 18 8.28 22.01 33.48
C ILE A 18 6.93 22.66 33.16
N ALA A 19 6.97 23.83 32.52
CA ALA A 19 5.78 24.37 31.88
C ALA A 19 5.38 23.35 30.83
N ALA A 20 4.28 22.63 31.08
CA ALA A 20 3.68 21.74 30.10
C ALA A 20 3.36 22.59 28.88
N GLN A 21 4.19 22.49 27.83
CA GLN A 21 3.85 23.09 26.56
C GLN A 21 2.54 22.44 26.11
N PRO A 22 1.54 23.21 25.68
CA PRO A 22 0.30 22.64 25.16
C PRO A 22 0.69 21.68 24.04
N SER A 23 0.35 20.41 24.19
CA SER A 23 0.56 19.40 23.16
C SER A 23 -0.10 19.93 21.89
N LYS A 24 0.67 20.04 20.80
CA LYS A 24 0.14 20.44 19.50
C LYS A 24 -0.99 19.46 19.18
N ARG A 25 -2.22 19.98 19.03
CA ARG A 25 -3.38 19.14 18.69
C ARG A 25 -3.07 18.42 17.38
N LEU A 26 -3.28 17.10 17.37
CA LEU A 26 -3.16 16.32 16.15
C LEU A 26 -4.15 16.85 15.12
N VAL A 27 -3.66 17.09 13.92
CA VAL A 27 -4.52 17.42 12.78
C VAL A 27 -4.98 16.09 12.20
N SER A 28 -6.29 15.91 12.02
CA SER A 28 -6.80 14.68 11.42
C SER A 28 -6.32 14.56 9.97
N VAL A 29 -5.99 13.32 9.57
CA VAL A 29 -5.66 12.97 8.18
C VAL A 29 -6.92 12.69 7.35
N ASN A 30 -8.09 12.76 7.98
CA ASN A 30 -9.38 12.47 7.40
C ASN A 30 -10.27 13.72 7.43
N PRO A 31 -11.27 13.81 6.54
CA PRO A 31 -12.24 14.88 6.60
C PRO A 31 -13.11 14.80 7.86
N PRO A 32 -13.74 15.90 8.30
CA PRO A 32 -14.67 15.84 9.41
C PRO A 32 -15.80 14.81 9.16
N PRO A 33 -16.23 14.00 10.15
CA PRO A 33 -17.24 12.96 9.95
C PRO A 33 -18.60 13.43 9.43
N SER A 34 -18.87 14.74 9.52
CA SER A 34 -20.06 15.40 8.96
C SER A 34 -20.02 15.51 7.43
N GLN A 35 -18.84 15.36 6.82
CA GLN A 35 -18.63 15.41 5.37
C GLN A 35 -18.60 14.00 4.75
N ASN A 36 -18.55 12.93 5.55
CA ASN A 36 -18.56 11.56 5.04
C ASN A 36 -19.92 11.21 4.42
N ALA A 37 -19.91 10.71 3.18
CA ALA A 37 -21.09 10.17 2.51
C ALA A 37 -21.69 8.93 3.23
N ARG A 38 -20.87 8.22 4.02
CA ARG A 38 -21.27 7.06 4.85
C ARG A 38 -21.94 5.94 4.05
N VAL A 39 -21.49 5.72 2.82
CA VAL A 39 -21.96 4.60 1.98
C VAL A 39 -21.68 3.28 2.68
N ASP A 40 -22.68 2.40 2.74
CA ASP A 40 -22.52 1.04 3.25
C ASP A 40 -21.76 0.20 2.23
N LEU A 41 -20.45 0.01 2.46
CA LEU A 41 -19.58 -0.74 1.57
C LEU A 41 -20.00 -2.22 1.46
N LYS A 42 -20.71 -2.76 2.47
CA LYS A 42 -21.19 -4.14 2.47
C LYS A 42 -22.39 -4.37 1.58
N ALA A 43 -23.14 -3.30 1.29
CA ALA A 43 -24.31 -3.35 0.43
C ALA A 43 -23.96 -3.24 -1.07
N LEU A 44 -22.70 -2.99 -1.40
CA LEU A 44 -22.24 -2.84 -2.78
C LEU A 44 -22.13 -4.21 -3.48
N PRO A 45 -22.43 -4.28 -4.79
CA PRO A 45 -22.38 -5.52 -5.54
C PRO A 45 -20.93 -6.01 -5.74
N PRO A 46 -20.69 -7.32 -5.79
CA PRO A 46 -19.38 -7.85 -6.13
C PRO A 46 -18.88 -7.37 -7.50
N VAL A 47 -17.59 -7.08 -7.57
CA VAL A 47 -16.85 -6.69 -8.77
C VAL A 47 -16.12 -7.91 -9.31
N ASP A 48 -16.15 -8.02 -10.63
CA ASP A 48 -15.44 -9.07 -11.34
C ASP A 48 -13.92 -8.80 -11.33
N VAL A 49 -13.14 -9.77 -10.84
CA VAL A 49 -11.67 -9.74 -10.80
C VAL A 49 -11.03 -10.27 -12.08
N THR A 50 -11.79 -10.44 -13.17
CA THR A 50 -11.23 -10.88 -14.44
C THR A 50 -10.18 -9.91 -14.98
N PRO A 51 -9.11 -10.42 -15.61
CA PRO A 51 -8.12 -9.58 -16.26
C PRO A 51 -8.76 -8.64 -17.28
N ILE A 52 -8.56 -7.34 -17.11
CA ILE A 52 -9.09 -6.32 -18.02
C ILE A 52 -8.38 -6.34 -19.38
N THR A 53 -9.14 -6.22 -20.46
CA THR A 53 -8.59 -6.16 -21.83
C THR A 53 -7.94 -4.81 -22.12
N ASN A 54 -7.03 -4.74 -23.10
CA ASN A 54 -6.46 -3.46 -23.55
C ASN A 54 -7.52 -2.44 -23.98
N ALA A 55 -8.63 -2.89 -24.58
CA ALA A 55 -9.75 -2.01 -24.94
C ALA A 55 -10.39 -1.36 -23.70
N LYS A 56 -10.60 -2.14 -22.63
CA LYS A 56 -11.13 -1.62 -21.36
C LYS A 56 -10.14 -0.65 -20.71
N ARG A 57 -8.84 -0.98 -20.69
CA ARG A 57 -7.79 -0.09 -20.16
C ARG A 57 -7.73 1.26 -20.87
N PHE A 58 -7.78 1.27 -22.20
CA PHE A 58 -7.83 2.53 -22.96
C PHE A 58 -9.09 3.36 -22.63
N SER A 59 -10.25 2.72 -22.47
CA SER A 59 -11.47 3.43 -22.06
C SER A 59 -11.38 4.06 -20.66
N GLN A 60 -10.44 3.59 -19.85
CA GLN A 60 -10.15 4.02 -18.49
C GLN A 60 -8.96 5.00 -18.42
N GLY A 61 -8.33 5.35 -19.55
CA GLY A 61 -7.12 6.19 -19.57
C GLY A 61 -5.86 5.47 -19.06
N LEU A 62 -5.90 4.15 -18.88
CA LEU A 62 -4.77 3.35 -18.42
C LEU A 62 -3.86 2.94 -19.59
N PRO A 63 -2.54 2.80 -19.36
CA PRO A 63 -1.61 2.32 -20.39
C PRO A 63 -1.95 0.86 -20.78
N PRO A 64 -1.69 0.43 -22.03
CA PRO A 64 -2.03 -0.92 -22.48
C PRO A 64 -1.19 -1.98 -21.75
N LEU A 65 -1.75 -3.18 -21.59
CA LEU A 65 -0.97 -4.35 -21.21
C LEU A 65 0.02 -4.71 -22.33
N SER A 66 1.17 -5.22 -21.92
CA SER A 66 2.16 -5.77 -22.86
C SER A 66 1.54 -6.86 -23.74
N PRO A 67 1.82 -6.87 -25.05
CA PRO A 67 1.28 -7.87 -25.95
C PRO A 67 1.71 -9.27 -25.52
N VAL A 68 0.74 -10.18 -25.39
CA VAL A 68 1.00 -11.58 -25.13
C VAL A 68 1.82 -12.13 -26.30
N LYS A 69 3.09 -12.47 -26.05
CA LYS A 69 3.94 -13.13 -27.04
C LYS A 69 3.36 -14.51 -27.35
N ARG A 70 2.51 -14.58 -28.38
CA ARG A 70 2.04 -15.87 -28.91
C ARG A 70 3.26 -16.60 -29.44
N LYS A 71 3.53 -17.80 -28.90
CA LYS A 71 4.54 -18.68 -29.49
C LYS A 71 4.14 -18.87 -30.96
N PRO A 72 5.03 -18.63 -31.93
CA PRO A 72 4.71 -18.91 -33.32
C PRO A 72 4.29 -20.37 -33.39
N HIS A 73 3.11 -20.65 -33.96
CA HIS A 73 2.63 -22.00 -34.21
C HIS A 73 3.61 -22.69 -35.15
N ARG A 74 4.63 -23.31 -34.57
CA ARG A 74 5.64 -24.13 -35.24
C ARG A 74 5.01 -25.49 -35.51
N GLY A 75 4.03 -25.54 -36.43
CA GLY A 75 3.28 -26.77 -36.65
C GLY A 75 2.12 -26.68 -37.63
N GLY A 76 2.07 -25.68 -38.52
CA GLY A 76 1.22 -25.82 -39.69
C GLY A 76 1.79 -26.94 -40.58
N PRO A 77 1.02 -27.98 -40.94
CA PRO A 77 1.49 -29.00 -41.87
C PRO A 77 1.65 -28.34 -43.24
N HIS A 78 2.88 -28.04 -43.64
CA HIS A 78 3.22 -27.87 -45.04
C HIS A 78 3.04 -29.25 -45.70
N ARG A 79 1.82 -29.51 -46.16
CA ARG A 79 1.56 -30.54 -47.16
C ARG A 79 2.18 -30.06 -48.47
N ASP A 80 3.17 -30.81 -48.92
CA ASP A 80 3.49 -31.10 -50.32
C ASP A 80 3.39 -29.93 -51.30
N GLY A 81 4.54 -29.30 -51.54
CA GLY A 81 4.71 -28.40 -52.67
C GLY A 81 6.18 -28.02 -52.81
N GLY A 82 6.93 -28.84 -53.55
CA GLY A 82 8.36 -28.71 -53.74
C GLY A 82 8.78 -27.34 -54.26
N TYR A 83 9.51 -26.60 -53.43
CA TYR A 83 10.37 -25.52 -53.88
C TYR A 83 11.78 -25.80 -53.35
N HIS A 84 12.74 -25.89 -54.26
CA HIS A 84 14.16 -25.97 -53.94
C HIS A 84 14.60 -24.63 -53.33
N HIS A 85 14.52 -24.50 -52.02
CA HIS A 85 15.09 -23.36 -51.31
C HIS A 85 16.58 -23.57 -51.13
N VAL A 86 17.35 -22.82 -51.93
CA VAL A 86 18.77 -22.53 -51.66
C VAL A 86 18.86 -22.00 -50.24
N GLY A 87 19.57 -22.72 -49.37
CA GLY A 87 19.72 -22.37 -47.96
C GLY A 87 20.42 -21.02 -47.82
N THR A 88 19.67 -19.97 -47.49
CA THR A 88 20.23 -18.74 -46.97
C THR A 88 20.94 -19.09 -45.66
N PRO A 89 22.20 -18.65 -45.43
CA PRO A 89 22.86 -18.83 -44.14
C PRO A 89 22.04 -18.09 -43.10
N VAL A 90 21.22 -18.83 -42.35
CA VAL A 90 20.45 -18.27 -41.25
C VAL A 90 21.44 -18.01 -40.13
N GLU A 91 21.68 -16.72 -39.87
CA GLU A 91 22.21 -16.23 -38.61
C GLU A 91 21.60 -17.05 -37.47
N PHE A 92 22.45 -17.69 -36.67
CA PHE A 92 22.11 -18.75 -35.72
C PHE A 92 20.72 -18.54 -35.12
N ALA A 93 19.79 -19.45 -35.41
CA ALA A 93 18.44 -19.39 -34.85
C ALA A 93 18.54 -19.16 -33.34
N PRO A 94 17.87 -18.13 -32.79
CA PRO A 94 18.03 -17.75 -31.40
C PRO A 94 17.87 -19.00 -30.52
N ARG A 95 18.91 -19.27 -29.71
CA ARG A 95 18.91 -20.42 -28.80
C ARG A 95 17.61 -20.41 -28.02
N ALA A 96 16.97 -21.59 -27.91
CA ALA A 96 15.79 -21.74 -27.08
C ALA A 96 16.08 -21.21 -25.68
N GLN A 97 15.51 -20.05 -25.34
CA GLN A 97 15.60 -19.53 -24.00
C GLN A 97 14.84 -20.48 -23.09
N THR A 98 15.44 -20.78 -21.93
CA THR A 98 14.78 -21.53 -20.86
C THR A 98 13.45 -20.86 -20.55
N SER A 99 12.37 -21.65 -20.55
CA SER A 99 11.04 -21.17 -20.18
C SER A 99 11.10 -20.50 -18.82
N SER A 100 10.48 -19.33 -18.67
CA SER A 100 10.22 -18.77 -17.35
C SER A 100 9.42 -19.82 -16.56
N SER A 101 9.92 -20.20 -15.38
CA SER A 101 9.14 -21.03 -14.45
C SER A 101 7.80 -20.35 -14.18
N PRO A 102 6.70 -21.11 -14.00
CA PRO A 102 5.41 -20.53 -13.64
C PRO A 102 5.57 -19.67 -12.38
N ALA A 103 4.96 -18.48 -12.38
CA ALA A 103 4.94 -17.65 -11.18
C ALA A 103 4.28 -18.43 -10.05
N VAL A 104 4.93 -18.49 -8.88
CA VAL A 104 4.37 -19.16 -7.71
C VAL A 104 3.40 -18.21 -7.03
N THR A 105 2.15 -18.61 -6.85
CA THR A 105 1.21 -17.79 -6.08
C THR A 105 1.57 -17.85 -4.61
N VAL A 106 1.78 -16.68 -4.00
CA VAL A 106 1.97 -16.51 -2.56
C VAL A 106 0.63 -16.11 -1.95
N LYS A 107 0.31 -16.71 -0.80
CA LYS A 107 -0.81 -16.32 0.06
C LYS A 107 -0.28 -16.04 1.46
N CYS A 108 -0.76 -14.98 2.10
CA CYS A 108 -0.39 -14.67 3.48
C CYS A 108 -1.37 -13.72 4.15
N ASN A 109 -1.36 -13.74 5.49
CA ASN A 109 -1.85 -12.63 6.29
C ASN A 109 -0.79 -11.54 6.43
N ILE A 110 -1.22 -10.28 6.56
CA ILE A 110 -0.32 -9.14 6.71
C ILE A 110 -0.12 -8.81 8.19
N LEU A 111 1.09 -9.01 8.70
CA LEU A 111 1.52 -8.63 10.04
C LEU A 111 2.10 -7.22 10.02
N VAL A 112 1.62 -6.34 10.91
CA VAL A 112 2.10 -4.97 11.08
C VAL A 112 3.07 -4.93 12.25
N LYS A 113 4.29 -4.45 12.02
CA LYS A 113 5.32 -4.27 13.05
C LYS A 113 5.77 -2.82 13.08
N THR A 114 6.12 -2.31 14.25
CA THR A 114 6.91 -1.08 14.36
C THR A 114 8.28 -1.24 13.71
N SER A 115 8.94 -0.14 13.34
CA SER A 115 10.33 -0.16 12.84
C SER A 115 11.33 -0.81 13.81
N GLY A 116 11.02 -0.83 15.12
CA GLY A 116 11.79 -1.55 16.15
C GLY A 116 11.54 -3.06 16.21
N GLY A 117 10.67 -3.61 15.37
CA GLY A 117 10.36 -5.04 15.29
C GLY A 117 9.23 -5.51 16.20
N SER A 118 8.73 -4.67 17.11
CA SER A 118 7.56 -4.99 17.94
C SER A 118 6.30 -5.12 17.10
N SER A 119 5.55 -6.21 17.30
CA SER A 119 4.27 -6.45 16.62
C SER A 119 3.20 -5.49 17.13
N LEU A 120 2.47 -4.84 16.20
CA LEU A 120 1.25 -4.10 16.49
C LEU A 120 -0.01 -4.96 16.30
N GLY A 121 0.11 -6.09 15.59
CA GLY A 121 -1.00 -6.96 15.23
C GLY A 121 -1.04 -7.22 13.72
N TYR A 122 -2.10 -7.83 13.25
CA TYR A 122 -2.35 -8.12 11.84
C TYR A 122 -3.30 -7.09 11.22
N MET A 123 -3.15 -6.82 9.94
CA MET A 123 -4.08 -5.93 9.22
C MET A 123 -5.50 -6.49 9.28
N SER A 124 -6.46 -5.68 9.74
CA SER A 124 -7.87 -6.03 9.74
C SER A 124 -8.40 -6.09 8.31
N PRO A 125 -9.29 -7.05 7.94
CA PRO A 125 -9.93 -7.05 6.64
C PRO A 125 -11.11 -6.07 6.54
N VAL A 126 -11.42 -5.36 7.64
CA VAL A 126 -12.54 -4.41 7.75
C VAL A 126 -12.00 -3.00 7.62
N PHE A 127 -12.62 -2.20 6.75
CA PHE A 127 -12.32 -0.79 6.62
C PHE A 127 -12.82 0.02 7.83
N ASN A 128 -12.12 1.10 8.15
CA ASN A 128 -12.54 2.08 9.14
C ASN A 128 -13.71 2.95 8.61
N ASP A 129 -14.11 3.99 9.35
CA ASP A 129 -15.24 4.85 8.97
C ASP A 129 -15.04 5.64 7.67
N TYR A 130 -13.82 5.70 7.18
CA TYR A 130 -13.38 6.42 5.98
C TYR A 130 -13.07 5.50 4.81
N GLY A 131 -13.22 4.18 4.94
CA GLY A 131 -12.96 3.24 3.85
C GLY A 131 -11.48 2.85 3.74
N GLU A 132 -10.73 2.96 4.83
CA GLU A 132 -9.28 2.74 4.87
C GLU A 132 -8.93 1.52 5.73
N TYR A 133 -7.79 0.89 5.47
CA TYR A 133 -7.26 -0.14 6.34
C TYR A 133 -6.69 0.49 7.61
N GLY A 134 -7.39 0.25 8.72
CA GLY A 134 -7.16 0.93 9.99
C GLY A 134 -6.45 0.11 11.06
N THR A 135 -7.04 0.14 12.25
CA THR A 135 -6.52 -0.49 13.47
C THR A 135 -6.12 -1.95 13.25
N PRO A 136 -4.85 -2.33 13.49
CA PRO A 136 -4.43 -3.74 13.47
C PRO A 136 -5.15 -4.55 14.56
N GLN A 137 -5.50 -5.79 14.25
CA GLN A 137 -6.09 -6.74 15.20
C GLN A 137 -5.02 -7.65 15.80
N SER A 138 -5.22 -8.10 17.04
CA SER A 138 -4.22 -8.92 17.75
C SER A 138 -4.11 -10.37 17.24
N SER A 139 -5.20 -10.90 16.66
CA SER A 139 -5.29 -12.29 16.18
C SER A 139 -4.97 -12.41 14.69
N GLN A 140 -4.26 -13.49 14.32
CA GLN A 140 -4.08 -13.85 12.92
C GLN A 140 -5.35 -14.45 12.30
N THR A 141 -6.12 -15.21 13.09
CA THR A 141 -7.42 -15.74 12.64
C THR A 141 -8.37 -14.57 12.39
N GLY A 142 -8.92 -14.50 11.17
CA GLY A 142 -9.70 -13.33 10.73
C GLY A 142 -8.85 -12.17 10.19
N ALA A 143 -7.52 -12.33 10.19
CA ALA A 143 -6.51 -11.68 9.36
C ALA A 143 -6.98 -11.19 7.99
N LEU A 144 -6.61 -10.01 7.50
CA LEU A 144 -6.60 -9.80 6.04
C LEU A 144 -5.62 -10.79 5.41
N GLU A 145 -6.11 -11.65 4.51
CA GLU A 145 -5.35 -12.55 3.65
C GLU A 145 -5.28 -11.93 2.26
N VAL A 146 -4.07 -11.94 1.70
CA VAL A 146 -3.81 -11.51 0.33
C VAL A 146 -3.17 -12.62 -0.48
N SER A 147 -3.39 -12.58 -1.79
CA SER A 147 -2.81 -13.48 -2.78
C SER A 147 -2.20 -12.70 -3.93
N PHE A 148 -1.02 -13.11 -4.38
CA PHE A 148 -0.32 -12.45 -5.48
C PHE A 148 0.70 -13.39 -6.17
N PRO A 149 1.03 -13.16 -7.45
CA PRO A 149 2.07 -13.92 -8.13
C PRO A 149 3.45 -13.47 -7.67
N ASN A 150 4.24 -14.40 -7.12
CA ASN A 150 5.65 -14.16 -6.86
C ASN A 150 6.45 -14.45 -8.14
N THR A 151 6.95 -13.37 -8.74
CA THR A 151 7.82 -13.40 -9.92
C THR A 151 9.28 -13.13 -9.59
N ALA A 152 9.63 -12.99 -8.30
CA ALA A 152 11.01 -12.78 -7.87
C ALA A 152 11.89 -13.95 -8.30
N THR A 153 13.05 -13.61 -8.86
CA THR A 153 14.18 -14.53 -8.94
C THR A 153 14.97 -14.47 -7.64
N SER A 154 15.66 -15.56 -7.28
CA SER A 154 16.42 -15.67 -6.02
C SER A 154 17.27 -14.42 -5.74
N GLY A 155 16.96 -13.70 -4.66
CA GLY A 155 17.71 -12.52 -4.21
C GLY A 155 17.24 -11.17 -4.75
N SER A 156 16.06 -11.07 -5.36
CA SER A 156 15.47 -9.78 -5.78
C SER A 156 14.02 -9.66 -5.31
N ALA A 157 13.62 -8.47 -4.87
CA ALA A 157 12.22 -8.20 -4.54
C ALA A 157 11.35 -8.30 -5.79
N ALA A 158 10.16 -8.90 -5.67
CA ALA A 158 9.14 -8.87 -6.70
C ALA A 158 8.39 -7.54 -6.63
N GLY A 159 8.19 -6.88 -7.76
CA GLY A 159 7.29 -5.74 -7.88
C GLY A 159 7.54 -4.88 -9.11
N PRO A 160 6.61 -3.95 -9.41
CA PRO A 160 5.36 -3.66 -8.68
C PRO A 160 4.29 -4.76 -8.78
N LEU A 161 3.52 -4.99 -7.70
CA LEU A 161 2.55 -6.09 -7.54
C LEU A 161 1.14 -5.59 -7.23
N ASP A 162 0.13 -6.28 -7.76
CA ASP A 162 -1.25 -6.24 -7.26
C ASP A 162 -1.41 -7.28 -6.16
N LEU A 163 -1.90 -6.86 -4.99
CA LEU A 163 -2.26 -7.75 -3.89
C LEU A 163 -3.78 -7.92 -3.87
N LEU A 164 -4.27 -9.14 -4.15
CA LEU A 164 -5.70 -9.44 -4.10
C LEU A 164 -6.07 -9.92 -2.70
N ALA A 165 -6.98 -9.21 -2.04
CA ALA A 165 -7.58 -9.68 -0.79
C ALA A 165 -8.43 -10.94 -1.07
N THR A 166 -8.33 -11.97 -0.23
CA THR A 166 -8.99 -13.27 -0.47
C THR A 166 -10.00 -13.70 0.59
N ASN A 167 -10.05 -13.07 1.78
CA ASN A 167 -10.87 -13.54 2.89
C ASN A 167 -11.68 -12.45 3.64
N ASN A 168 -12.77 -11.98 3.05
CA ASN A 168 -13.81 -11.13 3.68
C ASN A 168 -14.91 -10.84 2.65
N ALA A 169 -16.02 -11.57 2.71
CA ALA A 169 -17.13 -11.44 1.76
C ALA A 169 -17.80 -10.05 1.76
N ASP A 170 -17.68 -9.28 2.84
CA ASP A 170 -18.41 -8.03 3.00
C ASP A 170 -17.68 -6.82 2.37
N THR A 171 -16.34 -6.85 2.25
CA THR A 171 -15.53 -5.72 1.72
C THR A 171 -14.73 -6.09 0.46
N ILE A 172 -14.37 -7.36 0.28
CA ILE A 172 -13.58 -7.85 -0.85
C ILE A 172 -14.41 -7.95 -2.13
N ASN A 173 -15.72 -8.11 -1.99
CA ASN A 173 -16.60 -8.17 -3.15
C ASN A 173 -16.47 -6.90 -3.99
N SER A 174 -16.47 -5.70 -3.39
CA SER A 174 -16.47 -4.45 -4.16
C SER A 174 -15.09 -3.85 -4.37
N PHE A 175 -14.13 -4.17 -3.49
CA PHE A 175 -12.77 -3.59 -3.50
C PHE A 175 -11.69 -4.66 -3.27
N PRO A 176 -11.52 -5.63 -4.19
CA PRO A 176 -10.65 -6.78 -3.97
C PRO A 176 -9.15 -6.47 -4.04
N TYR A 177 -8.75 -5.34 -4.63
CA TYR A 177 -7.34 -4.98 -4.75
C TYR A 177 -6.90 -4.13 -3.56
N LEU A 178 -5.96 -4.62 -2.76
CA LEU A 178 -5.28 -3.80 -1.76
C LEU A 178 -4.46 -2.73 -2.50
N SER A 179 -4.66 -1.47 -2.12
CA SER A 179 -4.26 -0.30 -2.90
C SER A 179 -3.88 0.88 -2.00
N ALA A 180 -3.45 1.97 -2.61
CA ALA A 180 -3.23 3.24 -1.93
C ALA A 180 -3.94 4.38 -2.69
N ALA A 181 -4.53 5.31 -1.95
CA ALA A 181 -5.22 6.48 -2.49
C ALA A 181 -4.67 7.77 -1.87
N ILE A 182 -4.63 8.86 -2.63
CA ILE A 182 -4.15 10.16 -2.14
C ILE A 182 -4.98 10.62 -0.93
N GLY A 183 -4.29 11.04 0.13
CA GLY A 183 -4.91 11.43 1.38
C GLY A 183 -5.58 12.80 1.30
N PHE A 184 -6.63 13.00 2.12
CA PHE A 184 -7.49 14.19 2.16
C PHE A 184 -6.74 15.54 2.15
N MET A 185 -5.69 15.63 2.96
CA MET A 185 -4.95 16.88 3.18
C MET A 185 -3.75 17.05 2.22
N SER A 186 -3.57 16.15 1.25
CA SER A 186 -2.55 16.28 0.22
C SER A 186 -2.96 17.33 -0.82
N ASP A 187 -2.00 18.12 -1.31
CA ASP A 187 -2.24 19.18 -2.30
C ASP A 187 -1.99 18.73 -3.75
N GLY A 188 -1.59 17.47 -3.93
CA GLY A 188 -1.36 16.85 -5.22
C GLY A 188 -1.05 15.35 -5.09
N ASP A 189 -0.81 14.73 -6.24
CA ASP A 189 -0.60 13.28 -6.36
C ASP A 189 0.87 12.87 -6.19
N ASP A 190 1.79 13.84 -6.11
CA ASP A 190 3.22 13.59 -6.05
C ASP A 190 3.72 13.53 -4.60
N LEU A 191 4.38 12.43 -4.27
CA LEU A 191 5.11 12.24 -3.02
C LEU A 191 6.60 12.53 -3.22
N GLY A 192 7.26 13.05 -2.18
CA GLY A 192 8.70 13.20 -2.22
C GLY A 192 9.25 14.09 -1.10
N PRO A 193 10.57 14.30 -1.10
CA PRO A 193 11.23 15.17 -0.12
C PRO A 193 10.63 16.58 -0.10
N GLY A 194 10.38 17.10 1.10
CA GLY A 194 9.95 18.47 1.33
C GLY A 194 8.44 18.72 1.21
N ASN A 195 7.62 17.74 0.84
CA ASN A 195 6.16 17.83 0.86
C ASN A 195 5.56 16.88 1.91
N ALA A 196 4.37 17.22 2.40
CA ALA A 196 3.66 16.42 3.41
C ALA A 196 2.55 15.55 2.79
N ASN A 197 2.58 15.36 1.47
CA ASN A 197 1.62 14.53 0.76
C ASN A 197 1.78 13.08 1.23
N TYR A 198 0.66 12.38 1.29
CA TYR A 198 0.58 11.01 1.79
C TYR A 198 -0.52 10.27 1.04
N VAL A 199 -0.42 8.94 1.09
CA VAL A 199 -1.49 8.05 0.64
C VAL A 199 -2.03 7.27 1.82
N VAL A 200 -3.32 6.97 1.79
CA VAL A 200 -4.02 6.09 2.73
C VAL A 200 -4.15 4.70 2.11
N ILE A 201 -3.96 3.66 2.91
CA ILE A 201 -4.08 2.28 2.43
C ILE A 201 -5.56 1.90 2.34
N THR A 202 -6.02 1.51 1.15
CA THR A 202 -7.45 1.35 0.81
C THR A 202 -7.67 0.11 -0.05
N GLY A 203 -8.93 -0.23 -0.34
CA GLY A 203 -9.27 -1.19 -1.37
C GLY A 203 -9.64 -0.50 -2.69
N ASN A 204 -9.43 -1.17 -3.81
CA ASN A 204 -9.81 -0.69 -5.13
C ASN A 204 -10.62 -1.75 -5.89
N SER A 205 -11.62 -1.29 -6.64
CA SER A 205 -12.55 -2.14 -7.40
C SER A 205 -11.91 -2.78 -8.64
N GLY A 206 -10.81 -2.21 -9.14
CA GLY A 206 -10.06 -2.76 -10.25
C GLY A 206 -8.58 -2.47 -10.12
N SER A 207 -7.76 -3.21 -10.88
CA SER A 207 -6.32 -2.94 -10.98
C SER A 207 -6.05 -1.73 -11.88
N THR A 208 -5.23 -0.79 -11.41
CA THR A 208 -4.65 0.26 -12.26
C THR A 208 -3.56 -0.33 -13.15
N GLY A 209 -2.80 -1.30 -12.62
CA GLY A 209 -1.77 -2.04 -13.33
C GLY A 209 -0.41 -1.33 -13.30
N SER A 210 0.64 -2.14 -13.45
CA SER A 210 2.03 -1.73 -13.29
C SER A 210 2.40 -0.54 -14.18
N GLY A 211 3.09 0.44 -13.59
CA GLY A 211 3.59 1.63 -14.29
C GLY A 211 2.50 2.66 -14.64
N SER A 212 1.29 2.50 -14.09
CA SER A 212 0.27 3.54 -14.19
C SER A 212 0.57 4.63 -13.16
N THR A 213 0.33 5.88 -13.53
CA THR A 213 0.31 7.02 -12.61
C THR A 213 -0.99 6.99 -11.78
N PRO A 214 -1.10 7.84 -10.74
CA PRO A 214 -2.31 7.92 -9.93
C PRO A 214 -3.51 8.26 -10.79
N SER A 215 -4.63 7.55 -10.59
CA SER A 215 -5.84 7.80 -11.38
C SER A 215 -7.13 7.49 -10.62
N SER A 216 -8.23 8.10 -11.07
CA SER A 216 -9.59 7.81 -10.62
C SER A 216 -10.32 6.82 -11.55
N SER A 217 -9.58 6.05 -12.35
CA SER A 217 -10.13 5.18 -13.41
C SER A 217 -10.83 3.92 -12.89
N THR A 218 -10.59 3.61 -11.62
CA THR A 218 -11.16 2.53 -10.82
C THR A 218 -11.66 3.14 -9.52
N GLY A 219 -12.79 2.69 -8.99
CA GLY A 219 -13.33 3.20 -7.74
C GLY A 219 -12.61 2.60 -6.53
N ASN A 220 -12.15 3.45 -5.60
CA ASN A 220 -11.57 3.01 -4.33
C ASN A 220 -12.55 3.17 -3.15
N SER A 221 -12.29 2.42 -2.08
CA SER A 221 -13.14 2.36 -0.89
C SER A 221 -13.21 3.70 -0.15
N TYR A 222 -12.13 4.49 -0.17
CA TYR A 222 -12.09 5.81 0.44
C TYR A 222 -13.05 6.78 -0.24
N VAL A 223 -12.90 6.98 -1.56
CA VAL A 223 -13.78 7.85 -2.37
C VAL A 223 -15.23 7.40 -2.22
N THR A 224 -15.48 6.09 -2.22
CA THR A 224 -16.83 5.56 -2.10
C THR A 224 -17.43 5.86 -0.72
N ARG A 225 -16.64 5.75 0.35
CA ARG A 225 -17.11 5.94 1.73
C ARG A 225 -17.27 7.42 2.08
N THR A 226 -16.33 8.27 1.67
CA THR A 226 -16.28 9.69 2.03
C THR A 226 -17.01 10.57 1.02
N GLY A 227 -17.08 10.17 -0.25
CA GLY A 227 -17.55 11.01 -1.36
C GLY A 227 -16.50 12.01 -1.86
N MET A 228 -15.28 11.97 -1.31
CA MET A 228 -14.19 12.88 -1.68
C MET A 228 -13.38 12.28 -2.82
N SER A 229 -13.00 13.11 -3.79
CA SER A 229 -12.16 12.65 -4.90
C SER A 229 -10.74 12.36 -4.42
N ALA A 230 -10.21 11.20 -4.79
CA ALA A 230 -8.83 10.80 -4.55
C ALA A 230 -8.38 9.87 -5.67
N ASN A 231 -7.24 10.17 -6.27
CA ASN A 231 -6.58 9.28 -7.20
C ASN A 231 -5.95 8.11 -6.44
N SER A 232 -5.87 6.95 -7.08
CA SER A 232 -5.39 5.72 -6.45
C SER A 232 -4.53 4.87 -7.39
N GLU A 233 -3.73 3.99 -6.80
CA GLU A 233 -2.94 2.97 -7.47
C GLU A 233 -3.05 1.61 -6.76
N THR A 234 -3.14 0.52 -7.52
CA THR A 234 -3.16 -0.85 -6.97
C THR A 234 -1.79 -1.51 -6.99
N THR A 235 -0.96 -1.21 -7.98
CA THR A 235 0.37 -1.80 -8.13
C THR A 235 1.45 -1.03 -7.37
N VAL A 236 1.19 -0.74 -6.10
CA VAL A 236 2.11 0.01 -5.23
C VAL A 236 2.98 -0.92 -4.37
N TRP A 237 2.80 -2.22 -4.48
CA TRP A 237 3.40 -3.18 -3.56
C TRP A 237 4.68 -3.81 -4.12
N THR A 238 5.66 -3.98 -3.26
CA THR A 238 6.84 -4.83 -3.52
C THR A 238 6.95 -5.88 -2.42
N TYR A 239 7.46 -7.05 -2.78
CA TYR A 239 7.60 -8.19 -1.86
C TYR A 239 9.00 -8.78 -1.92
N ASP A 240 9.67 -8.89 -0.78
CA ASP A 240 10.94 -9.59 -0.65
C ASP A 240 10.72 -11.03 -0.17
N PRO A 241 10.98 -12.06 -1.00
CA PRO A 241 10.78 -13.45 -0.58
C PRO A 241 11.76 -13.93 0.49
N ALA A 242 12.90 -13.24 0.70
CA ALA A 242 13.90 -13.62 1.70
C ALA A 242 13.52 -13.11 3.10
N THR A 243 13.04 -11.87 3.21
CA THR A 243 12.62 -11.28 4.49
C THR A 243 11.12 -11.41 4.76
N GLN A 244 10.35 -11.75 3.72
CA GLN A 244 8.88 -11.72 3.70
C GLN A 244 8.31 -10.30 3.86
N ASP A 245 9.11 -9.26 3.66
CA ASP A 245 8.66 -7.88 3.79
C ASP A 245 7.79 -7.48 2.60
N ILE A 246 6.72 -6.74 2.90
CA ILE A 246 5.90 -6.03 1.93
C ILE A 246 6.17 -4.52 2.10
N ARG A 247 6.48 -3.83 1.01
CA ARG A 247 6.75 -2.38 1.02
C ARG A 247 5.91 -1.64 -0.01
N VAL A 248 5.62 -0.38 0.28
CA VAL A 248 4.88 0.53 -0.60
C VAL A 248 5.83 1.40 -1.40
N VAL A 249 5.64 1.43 -2.72
CA VAL A 249 6.30 2.30 -3.68
C VAL A 249 5.21 3.01 -4.45
N TRP A 250 5.26 4.34 -4.48
CA TRP A 250 4.29 5.16 -5.19
C TRP A 250 4.83 5.61 -6.54
N THR A 251 3.97 5.75 -7.55
CA THR A 251 4.33 6.36 -8.83
C THR A 251 3.84 7.81 -8.84
N ASN A 252 4.75 8.77 -9.01
CA ASN A 252 4.36 10.17 -9.18
C ASN A 252 3.74 10.39 -10.57
N THR A 253 3.11 11.53 -10.76
CA THR A 253 2.44 11.93 -12.02
C THR A 253 3.40 12.02 -13.22
N ASP A 254 4.70 12.24 -12.98
CA ASP A 254 5.75 12.23 -13.99
C ASP A 254 6.25 10.80 -14.35
N GLY A 255 5.70 9.77 -13.69
CA GLY A 255 6.08 8.37 -13.87
C GLY A 255 7.29 7.94 -13.03
N SER A 256 7.87 8.82 -12.22
CA SER A 256 8.96 8.45 -11.31
C SER A 256 8.43 7.63 -10.13
N SER A 257 9.20 6.64 -9.68
CA SER A 257 8.85 5.83 -8.51
C SER A 257 9.49 6.37 -7.25
N VAL A 258 8.70 6.55 -6.20
CA VAL A 258 9.13 7.06 -4.89
C VAL A 258 8.94 5.99 -3.83
N PRO A 259 10.01 5.52 -3.17
CA PRO A 259 9.90 4.70 -1.98
C PRO A 259 9.16 5.47 -0.89
N THR A 260 8.16 4.84 -0.28
CA THR A 260 7.40 5.45 0.82
C THR A 260 7.67 4.72 2.12
N ASN A 261 7.46 5.41 3.24
CA ASN A 261 7.51 4.81 4.56
C ASN A 261 6.09 4.71 5.09
N LEU A 262 5.72 3.52 5.56
CA LEU A 262 4.43 3.30 6.19
C LEU A 262 4.45 3.85 7.63
N ILE A 263 3.36 4.49 8.00
CA ILE A 263 3.15 5.12 9.29
C ILE A 263 1.79 4.64 9.80
N TYR A 264 1.73 4.22 11.05
CA TYR A 264 0.44 3.99 11.71
C TYR A 264 -0.03 5.29 12.36
N PHE A 265 -1.05 5.92 11.77
CA PHE A 265 -1.63 7.15 12.29
C PHE A 265 -2.75 6.80 13.27
N VAL A 266 -2.58 7.23 14.53
CA VAL A 266 -3.58 7.07 15.58
C VAL A 266 -4.29 8.39 15.76
N ASP A 267 -5.57 8.43 15.43
CA ASP A 267 -6.40 9.59 15.75
C ASP A 267 -6.82 9.49 17.22
N THR A 268 -6.59 10.58 17.95
CA THR A 268 -6.93 10.66 19.38
C THR A 268 -8.19 11.47 19.63
N ASP A 269 -8.75 12.11 18.60
CA ASP A 269 -9.99 12.87 18.74
C ASP A 269 -11.19 11.92 18.59
N PRO A 270 -11.92 11.61 19.68
CA PRO A 270 -13.06 10.70 19.61
C PRO A 270 -14.22 11.24 18.77
N SER A 271 -14.21 12.55 18.46
CA SER A 271 -15.23 13.14 17.60
C SER A 271 -15.05 12.78 16.13
N ASP A 272 -13.87 12.29 15.72
CA ASP A 272 -13.53 11.92 14.35
C ASP A 272 -13.90 10.45 14.00
N GLY A 273 -14.48 9.69 14.93
CA GLY A 273 -14.89 8.29 14.70
C GLY A 273 -13.71 7.31 14.70
N ASP A 274 -13.84 6.17 14.02
CA ASP A 274 -12.70 5.28 13.79
C ASP A 274 -11.85 5.83 12.64
N ALA A 275 -10.90 6.70 12.97
CA ALA A 275 -9.99 7.37 12.04
C ALA A 275 -8.55 6.83 12.10
N ASN A 276 -8.29 5.78 12.89
CA ASN A 276 -7.00 5.12 12.90
C ASN A 276 -6.74 4.50 11.52
N THR A 277 -5.55 4.73 10.97
CA THR A 277 -5.27 4.39 9.58
C THR A 277 -3.80 4.12 9.32
N LEU A 278 -3.52 3.31 8.30
CA LEU A 278 -2.19 3.17 7.74
C LEU A 278 -2.02 4.17 6.60
N VAL A 279 -0.98 4.99 6.71
CA VAL A 279 -0.59 5.93 5.65
C VAL A 279 0.81 5.62 5.14
N ALA A 280 1.10 6.01 3.91
CA ALA A 280 2.46 5.99 3.38
C ALA A 280 2.87 7.40 2.94
N ALA A 281 4.07 7.84 3.32
CA ALA A 281 4.59 9.16 2.98
C ALA A 281 5.99 9.08 2.37
N GLY A 282 6.27 9.98 1.42
CA GLY A 282 7.60 10.13 0.81
C GLY A 282 8.59 10.90 1.69
N ASP A 283 8.09 11.81 2.53
CA ASP A 283 8.86 12.52 3.55
C ASP A 283 8.14 12.45 4.90
N VAL A 284 8.58 11.51 5.74
CA VAL A 284 7.98 11.26 7.05
C VAL A 284 8.13 12.47 7.99
N ALA A 285 9.21 13.23 7.87
CA ALA A 285 9.47 14.38 8.73
C ALA A 285 8.53 15.54 8.38
N ALA A 286 8.33 15.82 7.08
CA ALA A 286 7.36 16.79 6.60
C ALA A 286 5.93 16.40 7.00
N PHE A 287 5.54 15.13 6.79
CA PHE A 287 4.25 14.59 7.22
C PHE A 287 4.02 14.78 8.73
N ARG A 288 4.93 14.28 9.58
CA ARG A 288 4.83 14.41 11.05
C ARG A 288 4.78 15.88 11.49
N GLY A 289 5.55 16.75 10.84
CA GLY A 289 5.58 18.19 11.13
C GLY A 289 4.22 18.85 10.87
N LEU A 290 3.56 18.51 9.77
CA LEU A 290 2.24 19.02 9.41
C LEU A 290 1.17 18.51 10.37
N PHE A 291 1.07 17.20 10.56
CA PHE A 291 0.00 16.56 11.34
C PHE A 291 0.23 16.58 12.86
N GLY A 292 1.43 16.97 13.31
CA GLY A 292 1.77 17.08 14.73
C GLY A 292 1.97 15.73 15.43
N CYS A 293 2.25 14.66 14.69
CA CYS A 293 2.31 13.29 15.22
C CYS A 293 3.72 12.75 15.46
N THR A 294 4.72 13.62 15.66
CA THR A 294 6.15 13.25 15.75
C THR A 294 6.43 12.06 16.67
N ASP A 295 5.74 11.97 17.81
CA ASP A 295 5.93 10.90 18.81
C ASP A 295 4.78 9.88 18.88
N THR A 296 3.69 10.10 18.12
CA THR A 296 2.45 9.32 18.23
C THR A 296 2.10 8.50 16.99
N CYS A 297 2.76 8.76 15.85
CA CYS A 297 2.57 7.99 14.63
C CYS A 297 3.87 7.23 14.27
N PRO A 298 4.10 6.03 14.83
CA PRO A 298 5.31 5.27 14.58
C PRO A 298 5.38 4.81 13.12
N GLU A 299 6.60 4.74 12.59
CA GLU A 299 6.84 4.04 11.32
C GLU A 299 6.64 2.54 11.53
N VAL A 300 6.04 1.90 10.53
CA VAL A 300 5.69 0.49 10.55
C VAL A 300 6.16 -0.22 9.28
N THR A 301 6.29 -1.53 9.39
CA THR A 301 6.63 -2.46 8.30
C THR A 301 5.57 -3.53 8.20
N LEU A 302 5.33 -4.03 6.99
CA LEU A 302 4.41 -5.13 6.74
C LEU A 302 5.22 -6.41 6.48
N THR A 303 4.85 -7.51 7.14
CA THR A 303 5.42 -8.83 6.91
C THR A 303 4.34 -9.81 6.46
N CYS A 304 4.62 -10.55 5.40
CA CYS A 304 3.79 -11.63 4.89
C CYS A 304 3.94 -12.89 5.75
N VAL A 305 2.90 -13.28 6.48
CA VAL A 305 2.89 -14.47 7.36
C VAL A 305 1.98 -15.55 6.74
N PRO A 306 2.40 -16.82 6.65
CA PRO A 306 1.55 -17.90 6.12
C PRO A 306 0.16 -17.90 6.76
N PRO A 307 -0.94 -18.09 6.00
CA PRO A 307 -2.29 -17.98 6.54
C PRO A 307 -2.53 -18.90 7.74
N ALA A 308 -3.32 -18.43 8.70
CA ALA A 308 -3.71 -19.19 9.90
C ALA A 308 -4.65 -20.36 9.60
#